data_AF-A0A8J8BHL7-F1
#
_entry.id   AF-A0A8J8BHL7-F1
#
_cell.length_a   1.000
_cell.length_b   1.000
_cell.length_c   1.000
_cell.angle_alpha   90.00
_cell.angle_beta   90.00
_cell.angle_gamma   90.00
#
_symmetry.space_group_name_H-M   'P 1'
#
loop_
_entity.id
_entity.type
_entity.pdbx_description
1 polymer ?
#
loop_
_entity_poly.entity_id
_entity_poly.type
_entity_poly.pdbx_seq_one_letter_code
_entity_poly.pdbx_strand_id
1 'polypeptide(L)'
;MTIPPSQIDEEKAVSRDWLDLARQVLNTEIQGLEHVRDNLGPEFEQALRVLAGCQGRVVVTGLGKSGLVGRKIAATLSSTG
;
A
#
# COMPACT_ATOMS: atom_id res chain seq x y z
N MET A 1 48.09 -28.18 22.89
CA MET A 1 46.84 -28.34 23.66
C MET A 1 45.91 -27.22 23.20
N THR A 2 45.23 -27.45 22.09
CA THR A 2 44.41 -26.45 21.40
C THR A 2 42.99 -26.52 21.92
N ILE A 3 42.47 -25.38 22.39
CA ILE A 3 41.07 -25.20 22.74
C ILE A 3 40.29 -25.18 21.42
N PRO A 4 39.31 -26.08 21.20
CA PRO A 4 38.48 -26.02 20.01
C PRO A 4 37.58 -24.78 20.07
N PRO A 5 37.42 -24.03 18.96
CA PRO A 5 36.43 -22.95 18.88
C PRO A 5 35.05 -23.58 18.73
N SER A 6 34.45 -23.96 19.86
CA SER A 6 33.01 -24.22 19.95
C SER A 6 32.31 -22.89 20.27
N GLN A 7 31.30 -22.56 19.45
CA GLN A 7 30.30 -21.49 19.65
C GLN A 7 30.64 -20.13 19.02
N ILE A 8 30.76 -20.13 17.68
CA ILE A 8 30.14 -19.04 16.92
C ILE A 8 28.67 -19.41 16.83
N ASP A 9 27.82 -18.66 17.53
CA ASP A 9 26.35 -18.74 17.45
C ASP A 9 25.85 -18.27 16.07
N GLU A 10 26.20 -18.99 15.01
CA GLU A 10 25.74 -18.74 13.63
C GLU A 10 24.34 -19.34 13.37
N GLU A 11 23.83 -20.17 14.28
CA GLU A 11 22.68 -21.05 14.04
C GLU A 11 21.31 -20.47 14.44
N LYS A 12 21.19 -19.14 14.57
CA LYS A 12 19.88 -18.47 14.81
C LYS A 12 19.59 -17.25 13.94
N ALA A 13 20.21 -17.16 12.75
CA ALA A 13 19.55 -16.47 11.66
C ALA A 13 18.46 -17.41 11.13
N VAL A 14 17.29 -17.41 11.79
CA VAL A 14 16.07 -18.05 11.29
C VAL A 14 15.95 -17.70 9.80
N SER A 15 16.15 -18.71 8.95
CA SER A 15 16.01 -18.61 7.50
C SER A 15 14.57 -18.19 7.20
N ARG A 16 14.34 -16.88 7.16
CA ARG A 16 13.11 -16.33 6.61
C ARG A 16 13.22 -16.51 5.11
N ASP A 17 12.36 -17.35 4.54
CA ASP A 17 12.19 -17.35 3.09
C ASP A 17 11.62 -15.99 2.68
N TRP A 18 12.51 -15.09 2.25
CA TRP A 18 12.19 -13.74 1.85
C TRP A 18 11.27 -13.71 0.64
N LEU A 19 11.35 -14.71 -0.25
CA LEU A 19 10.47 -14.81 -1.40
C LEU A 19 9.05 -15.17 -0.95
N ASP A 20 8.92 -16.10 -0.01
CA ASP A 20 7.62 -16.41 0.58
C ASP A 20 7.02 -15.22 1.32
N LEU A 21 7.82 -14.48 2.08
CA LEU A 21 7.34 -13.26 2.74
C LEU A 21 6.89 -12.20 1.72
N ALA A 22 7.66 -11.99 0.65
CA ALA A 22 7.29 -11.05 -0.41
C ALA A 22 5.98 -11.48 -1.11
N ARG A 23 5.82 -12.77 -1.41
CA ARG A 23 4.57 -13.34 -1.94
C ARG A 23 3.39 -13.09 -1.00
N GLN A 24 3.58 -13.32 0.31
CA GLN A 24 2.54 -13.09 1.31
C GLN A 24 2.11 -11.62 1.38
N VAL A 25 3.06 -10.68 1.35
CA VAL A 25 2.76 -9.24 1.31
C VAL A 25 1.96 -8.89 0.06
N LEU A 26 2.41 -9.32 -1.13
CA LEU A 26 1.69 -9.03 -2.37
C LEU A 26 0.29 -9.67 -2.39
N ASN A 27 0.13 -10.89 -1.88
CA ASN A 27 -1.18 -11.53 -1.75
C ASN A 27 -2.12 -10.72 -0.84
N THR A 28 -1.60 -10.14 0.24
CA THR A 28 -2.38 -9.27 1.14
C THR A 28 -2.87 -8.01 0.40
N GLU A 29 -1.99 -7.39 -0.39
CA GLU A 29 -2.36 -6.20 -1.18
C GLU A 29 -3.40 -6.54 -2.25
N ILE A 30 -3.27 -7.70 -2.92
CA ILE A 30 -4.26 -8.18 -3.91
C ILE A 30 -5.62 -8.37 -3.25
N GLN A 31 -5.69 -9.02 -2.09
CA GLN A 31 -6.95 -9.19 -1.35
C GLN A 31 -7.57 -7.83 -0.98
N GLY A 32 -6.75 -6.85 -0.63
CA GLY A 32 -7.20 -5.47 -0.41
C GLY A 32 -7.84 -4.86 -1.66
N LEU A 33 -7.23 -5.06 -2.84
CA LEU A 33 -7.77 -4.58 -4.12
C LEU A 33 -9.07 -5.31 -4.50
N GLU A 34 -9.16 -6.61 -4.27
CA GLU A 34 -10.40 -7.38 -4.46
C GLU A 34 -11.53 -6.85 -3.58
N HIS A 35 -11.23 -6.55 -2.31
CA HIS A 35 -12.22 -5.93 -1.41
C HIS A 35 -12.68 -4.56 -1.90
N VAL A 36 -11.78 -3.72 -2.42
CA VAL A 36 -12.17 -2.42 -3.00
C VAL A 36 -13.06 -2.62 -4.23
N ARG A 37 -12.69 -3.53 -5.15
CA ARG A 37 -13.47 -3.86 -6.35
C ARG A 37 -14.89 -4.28 -5.98
N ASP A 38 -15.03 -5.16 -5.00
CA ASP A 38 -16.31 -5.76 -4.62
C ASP A 38 -17.23 -4.76 -3.88
N ASN A 39 -16.67 -3.68 -3.34
CA ASN A 39 -17.41 -2.58 -2.69
C ASN A 39 -17.68 -1.38 -3.61
N LEU A 40 -17.40 -1.47 -4.91
CA LEU A 40 -17.76 -0.40 -5.85
C LEU A 40 -19.28 -0.35 -6.03
N GLY A 41 -19.92 0.55 -5.29
CA GLY A 41 -21.37 0.74 -5.27
C GLY A 41 -21.83 2.14 -5.71
N PRO A 42 -23.11 2.47 -5.49
CA PRO A 42 -23.70 3.76 -5.85
C PRO A 42 -22.96 4.99 -5.28
N GLU A 43 -22.33 4.85 -4.10
CA GLU A 43 -21.55 5.90 -3.46
C GLU A 43 -20.33 6.31 -4.29
N PHE A 44 -19.72 5.34 -4.99
CA PHE A 44 -18.61 5.60 -5.90
C PHE A 44 -19.07 6.43 -7.10
N GLU A 45 -20.20 6.05 -7.71
CA GLU A 45 -20.80 6.81 -8.81
C GLU A 45 -21.17 8.23 -8.36
N GLN A 46 -21.74 8.38 -7.17
CA GLN A 46 -22.07 9.68 -6.60
C GLN A 46 -20.82 10.55 -6.41
N ALA A 47 -19.73 9.98 -5.91
CA ALA A 47 -18.46 10.69 -5.77
C ALA A 47 -17.93 11.17 -7.13
N LEU A 48 -18.02 10.34 -8.18
CA LEU A 48 -17.63 10.74 -9.54
C LEU A 48 -18.48 11.89 -10.07
N ARG A 49 -19.80 11.87 -9.84
CA ARG A 49 -20.70 12.97 -10.26
C ARG A 49 -20.35 14.28 -9.56
N VAL A 50 -20.03 14.23 -8.26
CA VAL A 50 -19.60 15.41 -7.49
C VAL A 50 -18.27 15.95 -8.03
N LEU A 51 -17.29 15.08 -8.28
CA LEU A 51 -15.99 15.47 -8.82
C LEU A 51 -16.11 16.05 -10.22
N ALA A 52 -16.86 15.41 -11.12
CA ALA A 52 -17.08 15.86 -12.50
C ALA A 52 -17.84 17.20 -12.56
N GLY A 53 -18.70 17.49 -11.58
CA GLY A 53 -19.41 18.76 -11.45
C GLY A 53 -18.60 19.88 -10.79
N CYS A 54 -17.37 19.62 -10.33
CA CYS A 54 -16.57 20.59 -9.61
C CYS A 54 -16.03 21.68 -10.56
N GLN A 55 -16.52 22.92 -10.41
CA GLN A 55 -16.04 24.08 -11.19
C GLN A 55 -14.84 24.80 -10.54
N GLY A 56 -14.48 24.37 -9.33
CA GLY A 56 -13.44 25.00 -8.51
C GLY A 56 -12.15 24.19 -8.51
N ARG A 57 -11.68 23.85 -7.32
CA ARG A 57 -10.49 23.02 -7.13
C ARG A 57 -10.82 21.87 -6.18
N VAL A 58 -10.33 20.68 -6.50
CA VAL A 58 -10.37 19.54 -5.59
C VAL A 58 -9.17 19.61 -4.66
N VAL A 59 -9.42 19.71 -3.36
CA VAL A 59 -8.37 19.73 -2.33
C VAL A 59 -8.30 18.36 -1.67
N VAL A 60 -7.18 17.67 -1.84
CA VAL A 60 -6.92 16.37 -1.19
C VAL A 60 -6.02 16.59 0.02
N THR A 61 -6.47 16.15 1.20
CA THR A 61 -5.76 16.31 2.47
C THR A 61 -5.70 14.99 3.24
N GLY A 62 -4.67 14.80 4.06
CA GLY A 62 -4.43 13.59 4.86
C GLY A 62 -3.10 13.67 5.62
N LEU A 63 -2.96 12.84 6.66
CA LEU A 63 -1.78 12.80 7.52
C LEU A 63 -1.09 11.42 7.44
N GLY A 64 0.25 11.41 7.52
CA GLY A 64 1.02 10.15 7.46
C GLY A 64 0.94 9.48 6.08
N LYS A 65 0.81 8.14 6.06
CA LYS A 65 0.78 7.35 4.82
C LYS A 65 -0.38 7.76 3.89
N SER A 66 -1.54 8.10 4.45
CA SER A 66 -2.69 8.56 3.66
C SER A 66 -2.42 9.92 3.01
N GLY A 67 -1.62 10.78 3.63
CA GLY A 67 -1.15 12.03 3.01
C GLY A 67 -0.24 11.79 1.79
N LEU A 68 0.60 10.74 1.82
CA LEU A 68 1.43 10.36 0.68
C LEU A 68 0.57 9.86 -0.50
N VAL A 69 -0.43 9.03 -0.23
CA VAL A 69 -1.40 8.58 -1.24
C VAL A 69 -2.21 9.77 -1.79
N GLY A 70 -2.71 10.63 -0.91
CA GLY A 70 -3.46 11.83 -1.27
C GLY A 70 -2.67 12.78 -2.17
N ARG A 71 -1.36 12.95 -1.93
CA ARG A 71 -0.47 13.71 -2.83
C ARG A 71 -0.37 13.12 -4.23
N LYS A 72 -0.28 11.79 -4.36
CA LYS A 72 -0.29 11.12 -5.67
C LYS A 72 -1.63 11.29 -6.38
N ILE A 73 -2.74 11.18 -5.65
CA ILE A 73 -4.08 11.42 -6.18
C ILE A 73 -4.20 12.86 -6.68
N ALA A 74 -3.83 13.85 -5.86
CA ALA A 74 -3.87 15.26 -6.24
C ALA A 74 -3.03 15.54 -7.49
N ALA A 75 -1.81 14.98 -7.57
CA ALA A 75 -0.98 15.10 -8.76
C ALA A 75 -1.63 14.49 -10.01
N THR A 76 -2.29 13.34 -9.84
CA THR A 76 -3.03 12.68 -10.94
C THR A 76 -4.21 13.51 -11.40
N LEU A 77 -5.06 13.96 -10.47
CA LEU A 77 -6.23 14.80 -10.80
C LEU A 77 -5.82 16.09 -11.50
N SER A 78 -4.81 16.81 -10.99
CA SER A 78 -4.30 18.01 -11.65
C SER A 78 -3.75 17.77 -13.05
N SER A 79 -3.32 16.55 -13.38
CA SER A 79 -2.82 16.19 -14.72
C SER A 79 -3.92 15.81 -15.71
N THR A 80 -5.12 15.49 -15.21
CA THR A 80 -6.27 15.07 -16.02
C THR A 80 -7.28 16.19 -16.31
N GLY A 81 -7.03 17.41 -15.78
CA GLY A 81 -7.92 18.57 -15.89
C GLY A 81 -8.90 18.68 -14.74
#